data_AF-A0AAV8ZZD8-F1
#
_entry.id   AF-A0AAV8ZZD8-F1
#
_cell.length_a   1.000
_cell.length_b   1.000
_cell.length_c   1.000
_cell.angle_alpha   90.00
_cell.angle_beta   90.00
_cell.angle_gamma   90.00
#
_symmetry.space_group_name_H-M   'P 1'
#
loop_
_entity.id
_entity.type
_entity.pdbx_description
1 polymer ?
#
loop_
_entity_poly.entity_id
_entity_poly.type
_entity_poly.pdbx_seq_one_letter_code
_entity_poly.pdbx_strand_id
1 'polypeptide(L)' 'MKKCLQMVYNNKNKIRDIFVGYPGSVQDSRIFRTSPLSDTLAEKCGDYYILEDSGYLCLRHLLTPYKDRGQLT' A
#
# COMPACT_ATOMS: atom_id res chain seq x y z
N MET A 1 -19.80 -6.08 -11.25
CA MET A 1 -19.18 -6.22 -9.91
C MET A 1 -17.67 -6.08 -10.08
N LYS A 2 -17.07 -4.95 -9.66
CA LYS A 2 -15.62 -4.73 -9.80
C LYS A 2 -14.91 -5.46 -8.67
N LYS A 3 -13.86 -6.24 -8.97
CA LYS A 3 -12.98 -6.84 -7.97
C LYS A 3 -11.69 -6.02 -7.96
N CYS A 4 -11.11 -5.82 -6.80
CA CYS A 4 -9.83 -5.12 -6.71
C CYS A 4 -8.69 -6.14 -6.50
N LEU A 5 -7.56 -5.89 -7.15
CA LEU A 5 -6.40 -6.74 -7.19
C LEU A 5 -5.19 -5.95 -6.70
N GLN A 6 -4.50 -6.49 -5.70
CA GLN A 6 -3.24 -5.97 -5.22
C GLN A 6 -2.14 -6.96 -5.61
N MET A 7 -1.06 -6.46 -6.22
CA MET A 7 0.07 -7.29 -6.66
C MET A 7 1.39 -6.67 -6.19
N VAL A 8 2.27 -7.52 -5.66
CA VAL A 8 3.64 -7.14 -5.35
C VAL A 8 4.55 -7.79 -6.38
N TYR A 9 5.36 -6.98 -7.04
CA TYR A 9 6.37 -7.45 -8.00
C TYR A 9 7.76 -6.97 -7.57
N ASN A 10 8.78 -7.70 -8.00
CA ASN A 10 10.16 -7.28 -7.81
C ASN A 10 10.67 -6.47 -9.01
N ASN A 11 11.88 -5.93 -8.90
CA ASN A 11 12.59 -5.20 -9.96
C ASN A 11 12.82 -6.00 -11.27
N LYS A 12 12.56 -7.30 -11.30
CA LYS A 12 12.61 -8.17 -12.50
C LYS A 12 11.22 -8.47 -13.06
N ASN A 13 10.20 -7.68 -12.69
CA ASN A 13 8.79 -7.87 -13.06
C ASN A 13 8.23 -9.25 -12.68
N LYS A 14 8.85 -9.94 -11.71
CA LYS A 14 8.31 -11.21 -11.20
C LYS A 14 7.32 -10.92 -10.09
N ILE A 15 6.13 -11.50 -10.23
CA ILE A 15 5.09 -11.45 -9.21
C ILE A 15 5.60 -12.23 -7.99
N ARG A 16 5.55 -11.57 -6.83
CA ARG A 16 5.95 -12.11 -5.52
C ARG A 16 4.76 -12.42 -4.65
N ASP A 17 3.65 -11.70 -4.86
CA ASP A 17 2.43 -11.84 -4.08
C ASP A 17 1.24 -11.31 -4.88
N ILE A 18 0.09 -11.97 -4.71
CA ILE A 18 -1.20 -11.54 -5.29
C ILE A 18 -2.26 -11.66 -4.20
N PHE A 19 -2.93 -10.55 -3.94
CA PHE A 19 -4.12 -10.52 -3.10
C PHE A 19 -5.34 -10.10 -3.91
N VAL A 20 -6.37 -10.92 -3.88
CA VAL A 20 -7.67 -10.62 -4.49
C VAL A 20 -8.60 -10.13 -3.39
N GLY A 21 -8.90 -8.83 -3.43
CA GLY A 21 -9.74 -8.19 -2.43
C GLY A 21 -11.24 -8.46 -2.63
N TYR A 22 -12.03 -7.83 -1.77
CA TYR A 22 -13.48 -7.95 -1.78
C TYR A 22 -14.10 -7.39 -3.07
N PRO A 23 -15.22 -7.96 -3.53
CA PRO A 23 -15.97 -7.38 -4.63
C PRO A 23 -16.64 -6.06 -4.20
N GLY A 24 -16.51 -5.03 -5.04
CA GLY A 24 -17.01 -3.67 -4.81
C GLY A 24 -15.93 -2.62 -5.09
N SER A 25 -16.32 -1.34 -5.16
CA SER A 25 -15.35 -0.23 -5.16
C SER A 25 -14.84 -0.02 -3.74
N VAL A 26 -13.80 -0.78 -3.38
CA VAL A 26 -13.08 -0.62 -2.11
C VAL A 26 -11.87 0.26 -2.37
N GLN A 27 -11.63 1.22 -1.48
CA GLN A 27 -10.41 2.03 -1.51
C GLN A 27 -9.19 1.11 -1.34
N ASP A 28 -8.16 1.38 -2.12
CA ASP A 28 -6.86 0.71 -2.10
C ASP A 28 -6.22 0.69 -0.70
N SER A 29 -6.27 1.79 0.06
CA SER A 29 -5.76 1.82 1.44
C SER A 29 -6.48 0.84 2.39
N ARG A 30 -7.78 0.63 2.15
CA ARG A 30 -8.56 -0.36 2.91
C ARG A 30 -8.19 -1.78 2.48
N ILE A 31 -7.92 -2.01 1.20
CA ILE A 31 -7.46 -3.30 0.69
C ILE A 31 -6.12 -3.66 1.29
N PHE A 32 -5.17 -2.73 1.27
CA PHE A 32 -3.85 -2.89 1.87
C PHE A 32 -3.98 -3.31 3.34
N ARG A 33 -4.78 -2.58 4.14
CA ARG A 33 -5.01 -2.88 5.57
C ARG A 33 -5.68 -4.23 5.82
N THR A 34 -6.49 -4.72 4.89
CA THR A 34 -7.15 -6.03 5.02
C THR A 34 -6.35 -7.18 4.44
N SER A 35 -5.31 -6.87 3.66
CA SER A 35 -4.49 -7.87 3.01
C SER A 35 -3.34 -8.30 3.93
N PRO A 36 -2.83 -9.54 3.81
CA PRO A 36 -1.63 -9.97 4.53
C PRO A 36 -0.37 -9.12 4.22
N LEU A 37 -0.43 -8.26 3.21
CA LEU A 37 0.67 -7.38 2.87
C LEU A 37 0.94 -6.36 3.98
N SER A 38 -0.07 -5.89 4.71
CA SER A 38 0.16 -4.91 5.80
C SER A 38 1.08 -5.47 6.88
N ASP A 39 0.96 -6.77 7.16
CA ASP A 39 1.71 -7.43 8.23
C ASP A 39 3.10 -7.86 7.74
N THR A 40 3.21 -8.28 6.48
CA THR A 40 4.46 -8.74 5.86
C THR A 40 5.27 -7.62 5.21
N LEU A 41 4.77 -6.37 5.24
CA LEU A 41 5.40 -5.25 4.56
C LEU A 41 6.84 -5.02 5.03
N ALA A 42 7.07 -5.12 6.34
CA ALA A 42 8.40 -4.89 6.92
C ALA A 42 9.45 -5.87 6.40
N GLU A 43 9.09 -7.14 6.28
CA GLU A 43 9.98 -8.17 5.75
C GLU A 43 10.27 -7.97 4.27
N LYS A 44 9.29 -7.48 3.50
CA LYS A 44 9.42 -7.24 2.06
C LYS A 44 10.17 -5.94 1.73
N CYS A 45 10.05 -4.92 2.57
CA CYS A 45 10.67 -3.60 2.36
C CYS A 45 12.12 -3.53 2.82
N GLY A 46 12.56 -4.32 3.81
CA GLY A 46 13.91 -4.21 4.37
C GLY A 46 14.19 -2.79 4.86
N ASP A 47 15.27 -2.16 4.39
CA ASP A 47 15.66 -0.80 4.77
C ASP A 47 14.96 0.31 3.96
N TYR A 48 14.06 -0.06 3.04
CA TYR A 48 13.38 0.88 2.15
C TYR A 48 12.00 1.28 2.68
N TYR A 49 11.53 2.43 2.20
CA TYR A 49 10.21 2.98 2.53
C TYR A 49 9.40 3.14 1.25
N ILE A 50 8.11 2.81 1.32
CA ILE A 50 7.14 3.10 0.26
C ILE A 50 6.45 4.42 0.59
N LEU A 51 6.30 5.29 -0.40
CA LEU A 51 5.53 6.53 -0.30
C LEU A 51 4.17 6.30 -0.94
N GLU A 52 3.10 6.46 -0.16
CA GLU A 52 1.72 6.28 -0.61
C GLU A 52 0.93 7.59 -0.61
N ASP A 53 -0.35 7.55 -0.91
CA ASP A 53 -1.23 8.71 -0.82
C ASP A 53 -1.76 8.95 0.62
N SER A 54 -2.50 10.05 0.79
CA SER A 54 -3.09 10.45 2.08
C SER A 54 -4.12 9.48 2.67
N GLY A 55 -4.56 8.48 1.89
CA GLY A 55 -5.50 7.45 2.32
C GLY A 55 -4.85 6.35 3.17
N TYR A 56 -3.52 6.23 3.15
CA TYR A 56 -2.77 5.24 3.91
C TYR A 56 -2.35 5.77 5.29
N LEU A 57 -2.23 4.85 6.25
CA LEU A 57 -1.65 5.15 7.56
C LEU A 57 -0.13 5.25 7.44
N CYS A 58 0.47 6.16 8.20
CA CYS A 58 1.93 6.25 8.31
C CYS A 58 2.43 5.09 9.19
N LEU A 59 3.12 4.13 8.56
CA LEU A 59 3.71 2.93 9.17
C LEU A 59 5.22 2.93 8.95
N ARG A 60 5.93 2.03 9.65
CA ARG A 60 7.39 1.96 9.62
C ARG A 60 8.01 1.93 8.22
N HIS A 61 7.41 1.21 7.27
CA HIS A 61 7.91 1.12 5.88
C HIS A 61 6.92 1.69 4.86
N LEU A 62 5.90 2.43 5.33
CA LEU A 62 4.86 3.04 4.52
C LEU A 62 4.64 4.49 4.97
N LEU A 63 5.17 5.43 4.22
CA LEU A 63 5.12 6.84 4.55
C LEU A 63 3.98 7.52 3.81
N THR A 64 3.16 8.23 4.59
CA THR A 64 2.09 9.08 4.07
C THR A 64 2.61 10.52 3.99
N PRO A 65 2.60 11.16 2.81
CA PRO A 65 3.00 12.55 2.64
C PRO A 65 2.22 13.47 3.57
N TYR A 66 2.93 14.41 4.18
CA TYR A 66 2.28 15.45 4.95
C TYR A 66 1.46 16.34 4.01
N LYS A 67 0.17 16.50 4.31
CA LYS A 67 -0.72 17.33 3.51
C LYS A 67 -0.43 18.80 3.80
N ASP A 68 0.18 19.49 2.83
CA ASP A 68 0.31 20.95 2.90
C ASP A 68 -1.07 21.61 2.86
N ARG A 69 -1.30 22.56 3.76
CA ARG A 69 -2.52 23.37 3.86
C ARG A 69 -2.27 24.85 3.53
N GLY A 70 -1.15 25.15 2.87
CA GLY A 70 -0.69 26.53 2.64
C GLY A 70 -0.02 27.14 3.86
N GLN A 71 0.53 26.31 4.75
CA GLN A 71 1.25 26.74 5.96
C GLN A 71 2.72 26.32 5.94
N LEU A 72 3.17 25.68 4.86
CA LEU A 72 4.57 25.28 4.65
C LEU A 72 5.34 26.24 3.73
N THR A 73 4.78 27.43 3.48
CA THR A 73 5.34 28.52 2.66
C THR A 73 5.52 29.78 3.47
#